data_AF-A0A3S3NHU4-F1
#
_entry.id   AF-A0A3S3NHU4-F1
#
_cell.length_a   1.000
_cell.length_b   1.000
_cell.length_c   1.000
_cell.angle_alpha   90.00
_cell.angle_beta   90.00
_cell.angle_gamma   90.00
#
_symmetry.space_group_name_H-M   'P 1'
#
loop_
_entity.id
_entity.type
_entity.pdbx_description
1 polymer ?
#
loop_
_entity_poly.entity_id
_entity_poly.type
_entity_poly.pdbx_seq_one_letter_code
_entity_poly.pdbx_strand_id
1 'polypeptide(L)' 'MSKDDIVISGISGRYSEANNVEEFWQKLINGHELYSINDERWPP' A
#
# COMPACT_ATOMS: atom_id res chain seq x y z
N MET A 1 -0.82 29.46 -8.85
CA MET A 1 -1.54 28.19 -9.08
C MET A 1 -2.62 28.48 -10.07
N SER A 2 -2.71 27.66 -11.13
CA SER A 2 -3.85 27.76 -12.04
C SER A 2 -5.10 27.34 -11.27
N LYS A 3 -6.27 27.83 -11.68
CA LYS A 3 -7.52 27.56 -10.97
C LYS A 3 -7.95 26.08 -11.02
N ASP A 4 -7.26 25.30 -11.86
CA ASP A 4 -7.56 23.90 -12.17
C ASP A 4 -6.47 22.93 -11.64
N ASP A 5 -5.56 23.41 -10.79
CA ASP A 5 -4.53 22.56 -10.23
C ASP A 5 -5.17 21.52 -9.28
N ILE A 6 -5.10 20.24 -9.65
CA ILE A 6 -5.56 19.13 -8.79
C ILE A 6 -4.42 18.73 -7.86
N VAL A 7 -4.73 18.61 -6.57
CA VAL A 7 -3.78 18.21 -5.54
C VAL A 7 -4.24 16.93 -4.83
N ILE A 8 -3.28 16.13 -4.41
CA ILE A 8 -3.52 15.02 -3.49
C ILE A 8 -3.38 15.60 -2.08
N SER A 9 -4.50 15.73 -1.36
CA SER A 9 -4.51 16.28 0.01
C SER A 9 -4.22 15.24 1.09
N GLY A 10 -4.26 13.95 0.76
CA GLY A 10 -3.96 12.86 1.67
C GLY A 10 -4.07 11.50 0.99
N ILE A 11 -3.46 10.50 1.63
CA ILE A 11 -3.54 9.10 1.22
C ILE A 11 -3.78 8.23 2.45
N SER A 12 -4.55 7.16 2.30
CA SER A 12 -4.75 6.13 3.30
C SER A 12 -5.05 4.81 2.60
N GLY A 13 -4.78 3.68 3.28
CA GLY A 13 -5.03 2.38 2.69
C GLY A 13 -4.43 1.24 3.50
N ARG A 14 -4.88 0.04 3.18
CA ARG A 14 -4.28 -1.23 3.59
C ARG A 14 -3.61 -1.84 2.36
N TYR A 15 -2.39 -2.30 2.54
CA TYR A 15 -1.57 -2.91 1.50
C TYR A 15 -1.26 -4.35 1.90
N SER A 16 -0.71 -5.13 0.98
CA SER A 16 -0.26 -6.48 1.31
C SER A 16 0.76 -6.41 2.45
N GLU A 17 0.56 -7.24 3.47
CA GLU A 17 1.39 -7.28 4.68
C GLU A 17 1.47 -5.94 5.47
N ALA A 18 0.63 -4.92 5.21
CA ALA A 18 0.68 -3.63 5.90
C ALA A 18 -0.72 -3.02 6.13
N ASN A 19 -1.04 -2.68 7.37
CA ASN A 19 -2.38 -2.20 7.75
C ASN A 19 -2.56 -0.68 7.60
N ASN A 20 -1.48 0.07 7.34
CA ASN A 20 -1.50 1.51 7.15
C ASN A 20 -0.30 1.96 6.29
N VAL A 21 -0.28 3.25 5.94
CA VAL A 21 0.73 3.84 5.06
C VAL A 21 2.11 3.85 5.74
N GLU A 22 2.16 4.02 7.06
CA GLU A 22 3.38 4.01 7.85
C GLU A 22 4.06 2.63 7.83
N GLU A 23 3.32 1.55 8.08
CA GLU A 23 3.80 0.17 7.97
C GLU A 23 4.28 -0.14 6.54
N PHE A 24 3.50 0.30 5.54
CA PHE A 24 3.87 0.11 4.14
C PHE A 24 5.18 0.81 3.80
N TRP A 25 5.37 2.06 4.24
CA TRP A 25 6.61 2.81 4.06
C TRP A 25 7.81 2.09 4.67
N GLN A 26 7.68 1.60 5.91
CA GLN A 26 8.75 0.87 6.59
C GLN A 26 9.12 -0.43 5.85
N LYS A 27 8.14 -1.16 5.31
CA LYS A 27 8.41 -2.37 4.55
C LYS A 27 9.10 -2.08 3.22
N LEU A 28 8.65 -1.03 2.52
CA LEU A 28 9.25 -0.60 1.25
C LEU A 28 10.71 -0.17 1.42
N ILE A 29 11.02 0.71 2.37
CA ILE A 29 12.38 1.25 2.53
C ILE A 29 13.38 0.19 2.98
N ASN A 30 12.90 -0.85 3.67
CA ASN A 30 13.69 -1.99 4.10
C ASN A 30 13.73 -3.13 3.06
N GLY A 31 13.10 -2.96 1.89
CA GLY A 31 13.12 -3.96 0.81
C GLY A 31 12.41 -5.27 1.14
N HIS A 32 11.38 -5.24 2.00
CA HIS A 32 10.60 -6.44 2.32
C HIS A 32 9.77 -6.89 1.12
N GLU A 33 9.74 -8.19 0.86
CA GLU A 33 8.81 -8.78 -0.10
C GLU A 33 7.38 -8.68 0.43
N LEU A 34 6.47 -8.17 -0.39
CA LEU A 34 5.07 -7.90 -0.02
C LEU A 34 4.07 -8.82 -0.73
N TYR A 35 4.53 -9.83 -1.47
CA TYR A 35 3.62 -10.81 -2.07
C TYR A 35 3.35 -11.94 -1.08
N SER A 36 2.11 -12.43 -1.08
CA SER A 36 1.71 -13.59 -0.25
C SER A 36 1.16 -14.66 -1.19
N ILE A 37 1.76 -15.85 -1.18
CA ILE A 37 1.15 -17.05 -1.77
C ILE A 37 0.23 -17.62 -0.70
N ASN A 38 -1.08 -17.52 -0.94
CA ASN A 38 -2.08 -18.13 -0.09
C ASN A 38 -3.20 -18.72 -0.95
N ASP A 39 -3.37 -20.03 -0.85
CA ASP A 39 -4.41 -20.78 -1.55
C ASP A 39 -5.82 -20.50 -0.97
N GLU A 40 -5.93 -19.73 0.11
CA GLU A 40 -7.21 -19.27 0.67
C GLU A 40 -8.10 -18.54 -0.35
N ARG A 41 -7.50 -17.85 -1.33
CA ARG A 41 -8.29 -17.19 -2.37
C ARG A 41 -8.96 -18.20 -3.30
N TRP A 42 -8.28 -19.32 -3.60
CA TRP A 42 -8.72 -20.37 -4.53
C TRP A 42 -8.23 -21.75 -4.04
N PRO A 43 -8.97 -22.42 -3.14
CA PRO A 43 -8.63 -23.77 -2.73
C PRO A 43 -8.76 -24.76 -3.90
N PRO A 44 -8.05 -25.91 -3.86
CA PRO A 44 -8.09 -26.92 -4.91
C PRO A 44 -9.49 -27.52 -5.14
#